data_AF-A0A8E7EHE9-F1
#
_entry.id   AF-A0A8E7EHE9-F1
#
_cell.length_a   1.000
_cell.length_b   1.000
_cell.length_c   1.000
_cell.angle_alpha   90.00
_cell.angle_beta   90.00
_cell.angle_gamma   90.00
#
_symmetry.space_group_name_H-M   'P 1'
#
loop_
_entity.id
_entity.type
_entity.pdbx_description
1 polymer ?
#
loop_
_entity_poly.entity_id
_entity_poly.type
_entity_poly.pdbx_seq_one_letter_code
_entity_poly.pdbx_strand_id
1 'polypeptide(L)' 'MPTWKCTGTHVTKEKAEESISHLKNACFGCNTHSNECSIAKAVGDITSMIKESE' A
#
# COMPACT_ATOMS: atom_id res chain seq x y z
N MET A 1 -0.71 -3.70 -13.54
CA MET A 1 -0.95 -4.07 -12.13
C MET A 1 -0.97 -5.58 -12.02
N PRO A 2 -0.06 -6.21 -11.25
CA PRO A 2 -0.18 -7.63 -10.94
C PRO A 2 -1.39 -7.86 -10.04
N THR A 3 -1.82 -9.11 -9.97
CA THR A 3 -2.88 -9.55 -9.07
C THR A 3 -2.43 -9.38 -7.61
N TRP A 4 -3.30 -8.86 -6.74
CA TRP A 4 -2.99 -8.71 -5.32
C TRP A 4 -2.76 -10.07 -4.68
N LYS A 5 -1.55 -10.32 -4.19
CA LYS A 5 -1.12 -11.67 -3.74
C LYS A 5 -1.96 -12.22 -2.59
N CYS A 6 -2.51 -11.36 -1.73
CA CYS A 6 -3.28 -11.80 -0.57
C CYS A 6 -4.69 -12.30 -0.91
N THR A 7 -5.30 -11.80 -1.99
CA THR A 7 -6.70 -12.11 -2.33
C THR A 7 -6.87 -12.67 -3.74
N GLY A 8 -5.85 -12.63 -4.59
CA GLY A 8 -5.97 -12.95 -6.00
C GLY A 8 -6.84 -11.96 -6.78
N THR A 9 -7.14 -10.79 -6.21
CA THR A 9 -7.95 -9.76 -6.87
C THR A 9 -7.11 -8.98 -7.86
N HIS A 10 -7.63 -8.75 -9.06
CA HIS A 10 -7.03 -7.79 -9.98
C HIS A 10 -7.29 -6.37 -9.48
N VAL A 11 -6.23 -5.63 -9.16
CA VAL A 11 -6.33 -4.28 -8.58
C VAL A 11 -5.90 -3.27 -9.64
N THR A 12 -6.71 -2.24 -9.87
CA THR A 12 -6.34 -1.14 -10.77
C THR A 12 -5.37 -0.18 -10.08
N LYS A 13 -4.61 0.61 -10.84
CA LYS A 13 -3.68 1.61 -10.28
C LYS A 13 -4.45 2.61 -9.39
N GLU A 14 -5.60 3.10 -9.85
CA GLU A 14 -6.47 3.99 -9.06
C GLU A 14 -6.90 3.37 -7.73
N LYS A 15 -7.30 2.09 -7.70
CA LYS A 15 -7.69 1.42 -6.45
C LYS A 15 -6.53 1.22 -5.49
N ALA A 16 -5.33 0.98 -6.01
CA ALA A 16 -4.11 0.90 -5.21
C ALA A 16 -3.77 2.27 -4.59
N GLU A 17 -3.86 3.35 -5.37
CA GLU A 17 -3.64 4.73 -4.91
C GLU A 17 -4.68 5.17 -3.87
N GLU A 18 -5.96 4.83 -4.10
CA GLU A 18 -7.04 5.07 -3.14
C GLU A 18 -6.75 4.37 -1.80
N SER A 19 -6.31 3.11 -1.85
CA SER A 19 -5.94 2.34 -0.66
C SER A 19 -4.77 2.97 0.11
N ILE A 20 -3.75 3.46 -0.61
CA ILE A 20 -2.62 4.19 0.00
C ILE A 20 -3.12 5.44 0.73
N SER A 21 -4.05 6.19 0.13
CA SER A 21 -4.63 7.39 0.76
C SER A 21 -5.35 7.06 2.06
N HIS A 22 -6.20 6.03 2.05
CA HIS A 22 -6.91 5.55 3.25
C HIS A 22 -5.95 5.10 4.36
N LEU A 23 -4.89 4.36 4.01
CA LEU A 23 -3.87 3.92 4.97
C LEU A 23 -3.10 5.10 5.59
N LYS A 24 -2.72 6.09 4.77
CA LYS A 24 -2.04 7.30 5.27
C LYS A 24 -2.93 8.08 6.23
N ASN A 25 -4.22 8.20 5.94
CA ASN A 25 -5.18 8.88 6.83
C ASN A 25 -5.48 8.08 8.10
N ALA A 26 -5.42 6.74 8.05
CA ALA A 26 -5.56 5.88 9.23
C ALA A 26 -4.29 5.86 10.11
N CYS A 27 -3.19 6.45 9.67
CA CYS A 27 -1.96 6.53 10.44
C CYS A 27 -2.14 7.47 11.64
N PHE A 28 -1.96 6.94 12.85
CA PHE A 28 -2.03 7.72 14.10
C PHE A 28 -0.84 8.68 14.32
N GLY A 29 -0.02 8.93 13.32
CA GLY A 29 1.20 9.73 13.42
C GLY A 29 2.33 8.96 14.08
N CYS A 30 3.08 8.19 13.29
CA CYS A 30 4.24 7.47 13.79
C CYS A 30 5.30 8.46 14.28
N ASN A 31 5.73 8.35 15.54
CA ASN A 31 6.79 9.19 16.09
C ASN A 31 8.14 8.95 15.38
N THR A 32 8.33 7.75 14.81
CA THR A 32 9.45 7.41 13.93
C THR A 32 8.92 6.53 12.80
N HIS A 33 9.15 6.96 11.55
CA HIS A 33 8.80 6.16 10.38
C HIS A 33 9.79 5.00 10.26
N SER A 34 9.34 3.81 10.66
CA SER A 34 10.09 2.56 10.54
C SER A 34 9.31 1.56 9.69
N ASN A 35 10.04 0.67 9.03
CA ASN A 35 9.49 -0.46 8.29
C ASN A 35 8.75 -1.45 9.21
N GLU A 36 8.91 -1.31 10.53
CA GLU A 36 8.17 -2.08 11.54
C GLU A 36 6.74 -1.55 11.77
N CYS A 37 6.42 -0.34 11.29
CA CYS A 37 5.04 0.14 11.33
C CYS A 37 4.19 -0.63 10.31
N SER A 38 3.16 -1.35 10.79
CA SER A 38 2.27 -2.13 9.93
C SER A 38 1.62 -1.31 8.81
N ILE A 39 1.29 -0.03 9.06
CA ILE A 39 0.73 0.88 8.06
C ILE A 39 1.79 1.26 7.03
N ALA A 40 3.00 1.63 7.48
CA ALA A 40 4.09 1.99 6.58
C ALA A 40 4.49 0.80 5.69
N LYS A 41 4.54 -0.41 6.27
CA LYS A 41 4.78 -1.65 5.53
C LYS A 41 3.70 -1.90 4.48
N ALA A 42 2.42 -1.81 4.85
CA ALA A 42 1.31 -1.98 3.90
C ALA A 42 1.35 -0.97 2.76
N VAL A 43 1.61 0.31 3.05
CA VAL A 43 1.79 1.35 2.01
C VAL A 43 2.98 1.03 1.11
N GLY A 44 4.08 0.55 1.68
CA GLY A 44 5.27 0.12 0.93
C GLY A 44 4.96 -1.03 -0.03
N ASP A 45 4.27 -2.07 0.45
CA ASP A 45 3.89 -3.25 -0.35
C ASP A 45 2.99 -2.85 -1.54
N ILE A 46 1.99 -1.98 -1.31
CA ILE A 46 1.12 -1.47 -2.39
C ILE A 46 1.91 -0.60 -3.37
N THR A 47 2.83 0.24 -2.88
CA THR A 47 3.66 1.10 -3.73
C THR A 47 4.60 0.29 -4.62
N SER A 48 5.22 -0.76 -4.08
CA SER A 48 6.05 -1.68 -4.85
C SER A 48 5.25 -2.39 -5.94
N MET A 49 4.02 -2.82 -5.64
CA MET A 49 3.12 -3.39 -6.63
C MET A 49 2.85 -2.45 -7.81
N ILE A 50 2.63 -1.16 -7.53
CA ILE A 50 2.39 -0.15 -8.58
C ILE A 50 3.63 -0.02 -9.47
N LYS A 51 4.83 0.05 -8.88
CA LYS A 51 6.11 0.19 -9.62
C LYS A 51 6.46 -1.03 -10.46
N GLU A 52 6.20 -2.25 -9.97
CA GLU A 52 6.43 -3.49 -10.71
C GLU A 52 5.51 -3.64 -11.95
N SER A 53 4.55 -2.72 -12.12
CA SER A 53 3.57 -2.72 -13.20
C SER A 53 3.84 -1.69 -14.30
N GLU A 54 4.84 -0.84 -14.11
CA GLU A 54 5.27 0.22 -15.04
C GLU A 54 6.43 -0.28 -15.90
#